data_AF-A0AAE3EDN7-F1
#
_entry.id   AF-A0AAE3EDN7-F1
#
_cell.length_a   1.000
_cell.length_b   1.000
_cell.length_c   1.000
_cell.angle_alpha   90.00
_cell.angle_beta   90.00
_cell.angle_gamma   90.00
#
_symmetry.space_group_name_H-M   'P 1'
#
loop_
_entity.id
_entity.type
_entity.pdbx_description
1 polymer ?
#
loop_
_entity_poly.entity_id
_entity_poly.type
_entity_poly.pdbx_seq_one_letter_code
_entity_poly.pdbx_strand_id
1 'polypeptide(L)' 'MDVYVVGSRARGDYLDTSDLDLVIISDDFKNLRYIERLEKLYKYSKGDIEFFAFTKEE' A
#
# COMPACT_ATOMS: atom_id res chain seq x y z
N MET A 1 -2.08 -6.47 -11.97
CA MET A 1 -2.10 -5.89 -10.63
C MET A 1 -0.90 -6.48 -9.93
N ASP A 2 -0.03 -5.61 -9.43
CA ASP A 2 1.20 -6.01 -8.77
C ASP A 2 1.15 -5.51 -7.33
N VAL A 3 1.61 -6.34 -6.39
CA VAL A 3 1.61 -6.02 -4.97
C VAL A 3 2.97 -6.38 -4.39
N TYR A 4 3.57 -5.43 -3.68
CA TYR A 4 4.86 -5.59 -3.05
C TYR A 4 4.75 -5.31 -1.56
N VAL A 5 5.38 -6.15 -0.76
CA VAL A 5 5.69 -5.81 0.64
C VAL A 5 7.02 -5.09 0.64
N VAL A 6 7.05 -3.89 1.21
CA VAL A 6 8.27 -3.08 1.32
C VAL A 6 8.55 -2.76 2.78
N GLY A 7 9.47 -1.82 3.02
CA GLY A 7 9.73 -1.36 4.37
C GLY A 7 10.52 -2.35 5.23
N SER A 8 10.49 -2.11 6.54
CA SER A 8 11.36 -2.80 7.47
C SER A 8 11.01 -4.27 7.64
N ARG A 9 9.72 -4.61 7.53
CA ARG A 9 9.26 -6.00 7.57
C ARG A 9 9.75 -6.81 6.39
N ALA A 10 9.82 -6.23 5.19
CA ALA A 10 10.40 -6.90 4.03
C ALA A 10 11.92 -7.08 4.16
N ARG A 11 12.63 -6.13 4.78
CA ARG A 11 14.09 -6.18 4.96
C ARG A 11 14.54 -7.02 6.16
N GLY A 12 13.65 -7.27 7.11
CA GLY A 12 13.94 -8.00 8.35
C GLY A 12 14.54 -7.12 9.47
N ASP A 13 14.54 -5.79 9.32
CA ASP A 13 15.03 -4.81 10.29
C ASP A 13 13.86 -4.08 11.02
N TYR A 14 12.72 -4.75 11.15
CA TYR A 14 11.52 -4.21 11.77
C TYR A 14 11.57 -4.21 13.31
N LEU A 15 10.81 -3.31 13.91
CA LEU A 15 10.49 -3.32 15.33
C LEU A 15 9.15 -4.03 15.53
N ASP A 16 8.87 -4.50 16.76
CA ASP A 16 7.57 -5.08 17.11
C ASP A 16 6.40 -4.12 16.83
N THR A 17 6.68 -2.82 16.87
CA THR A 17 5.73 -1.72 16.62
C THR A 17 5.73 -1.21 15.18
N SER A 18 6.50 -1.80 14.26
CA SER A 18 6.46 -1.37 12.86
C SER A 18 5.06 -1.59 12.27
N ASP A 19 4.78 -0.94 11.16
CA ASP A 19 3.63 -1.09 10.27
C ASP A 19 3.99 -1.97 9.04
N LEU A 20 2.99 -2.47 8.33
CA LEU A 20 3.20 -3.25 7.10
C LEU A 20 3.02 -2.35 5.89
N ASP A 21 4.12 -2.02 5.23
CA ASP A 21 4.08 -1.23 4.00
C ASP A 21 3.70 -2.09 2.79
N LEU A 22 2.60 -1.74 2.13
CA LEU A 22 2.13 -2.38 0.91
C LEU A 22 2.12 -1.40 -0.26
N VAL A 23 2.90 -1.69 -1.29
CA VAL A 23 2.82 -1.00 -2.58
C VAL A 23 1.89 -1.77 -3.50
N ILE A 24 0.84 -1.11 -4.00
CA ILE A 24 -0.15 -1.67 -4.91
C ILE A 24 -0.10 -0.90 -6.22
N ILE A 25 0.19 -1.61 -7.31
CA ILE A 25 0.18 -1.07 -8.67
C ILE A 25 -1.02 -1.63 -9.44
N SER A 26 -1.97 -0.77 -9.77
CA SER A 26 -3.17 -1.14 -10.53
C SER A 26 -3.64 -0.04 -11.48
N ASP A 27 -4.06 -0.44 -12.69
CA ASP A 27 -4.68 0.47 -13.66
C ASP A 27 -6.07 0.96 -13.17
N ASP A 28 -6.68 0.29 -12.18
CA ASP A 28 -7.94 0.71 -11.55
C ASP A 28 -7.84 2.06 -10.84
N PHE A 29 -6.62 2.54 -10.59
CA PHE A 29 -6.35 3.82 -9.93
C PHE A 29 -6.25 5.02 -10.88
N LYS A 30 -6.25 4.81 -12.21
CA LYS A 30 -5.97 5.85 -13.22
C LYS A 30 -6.85 7.09 -13.16
N ASN A 31 -8.10 6.96 -12.71
CA ASN A 31 -9.05 8.08 -12.62
C ASN A 31 -9.42 8.45 -11.18
N LEU A 32 -8.63 7.99 -10.22
CA LEU A 32 -8.84 8.26 -8.80
C LEU A 32 -7.73 9.18 -8.29
N ARG A 33 -8.11 10.18 -7.51
CA ARG A 33 -7.15 10.95 -6.70
C ARG A 33 -6.50 10.01 -5.69
N TYR A 34 -5.25 10.27 -5.34
CA TYR A 34 -4.51 9.40 -4.42
C TYR A 34 -5.28 9.09 -3.12
N ILE A 35 -5.92 10.11 -2.53
CA ILE A 35 -6.75 9.92 -1.32
C ILE A 35 -7.93 8.95 -1.53
N GLU A 36 -8.56 8.95 -2.70
CA GLU A 36 -9.69 8.04 -3.02
C GLU A 36 -9.19 6.60 -3.19
N ARG A 37 -7.95 6.43 -3.68
CA ARG A 37 -7.27 5.13 -3.73
C ARG A 37 -7.05 4.60 -2.31
N LEU A 38 -6.51 5.45 -1.43
CA LEU A 38 -6.29 5.09 -0.02
C LEU A 38 -7.60 4.76 0.69
N GLU A 39 -8.62 5.61 0.59
CA GLU A 39 -9.95 5.36 1.19
C GLU A 39 -10.55 4.03 0.75
N LYS A 40 -10.33 3.63 -0.51
CA LYS A 40 -10.76 2.32 -1.01
C LYS A 40 -10.01 1.16 -0.35
N LEU A 41 -8.71 1.30 -0.12
CA LEU A 41 -7.86 0.26 0.46
C LEU A 41 -8.07 0.14 1.97
N TYR A 42 -8.05 1.25 2.71
CA TYR A 42 -8.22 1.27 4.16
C TYR A 42 -9.57 0.70 4.62
N LYS A 43 -10.61 0.70 3.77
CA LYS A 43 -11.88 0.00 4.05
C LYS A 43 -11.72 -1.50 4.35
N TYR A 44 -10.64 -2.11 3.86
CA TYR A 44 -10.35 -3.53 4.04
C TYR A 44 -9.19 -3.78 5.02
N SER A 45 -8.58 -2.73 5.57
CA SER A 45 -7.47 -2.88 6.50
C SER A 45 -7.95 -3.42 7.85
N LYS A 46 -7.24 -4.43 8.36
CA LYS A 46 -7.38 -4.96 9.72
C LYS A 46 -6.00 -5.03 10.36
N GLY A 47 -5.41 -3.87 10.62
CA GLY A 47 -4.07 -3.76 11.22
C GLY A 47 -3.39 -2.47 10.85
N ASP A 48 -2.16 -2.33 11.31
CA ASP A 48 -1.29 -1.20 10.98
C ASP A 48 -0.63 -1.47 9.62
N ILE A 49 -1.33 -1.04 8.56
CA ILE A 49 -0.92 -1.21 7.17
C ILE A 49 -0.86 0.18 6.55
N GLU A 50 0.31 0.51 6.01
CA GLU A 50 0.51 1.71 5.20
C GLU A 50 0.41 1.33 3.73
N PHE A 51 -0.43 2.03 2.98
CA PHE A 51 -0.67 1.74 1.56
C PHE A 51 -0.03 2.80 0.66
N PHE A 52 0.69 2.33 -0.36
CA PHE A 52 1.15 3.14 -1.47
C PHE A 52 0.45 2.68 -2.76
N ALA A 53 -0.36 3.56 -3.36
CA ALA A 53 -1.28 3.20 -4.43
C ALA A 53 -0.97 3.91 -5.75
N PHE A 54 -0.36 3.18 -6.69
CA PHE A 54 0.12 3.72 -7.97
C PHE A 54 -0.54 3.04 -9.18
N THR A 55 -0.54 3.73 -10.31
CA THR A 55 -0.80 3.15 -11.62
C THR A 55 0.51 2.69 -12.25
N LYS A 56 0.47 1.97 -13.37
CA LYS A 56 1.69 1.52 -14.05
C LYS A 56 2.50 2.64 -14.71
N GLU A 57 1.91 3.83 -14.85
CA GLU A 57 2.52 5.00 -15.50
C GLU A 57 3.17 5.96 -14.50
N GLU A 58 2.92 5.75 -13.20
CA GLU A 58 3.56 6.42 -12.07
C GLU A 58 4.79 5.63 -11.60
#